data_AF-A0AAD4RXV0-F1
#
_entry.id   AF-A0AAD4RXV0-F1
#
_cell.length_a   1.000
_cell.length_b   1.000
_cell.length_c   1.000
_cell.angle_alpha   90.00
_cell.angle_beta   90.00
_cell.angle_gamma   90.00
#
_symmetry.space_group_name_H-M   'P 1'
#
loop_
_entity.id
_entity.type
_entity.pdbx_description
1 polymer ?
#
loop_
_entity_poly.entity_id
_entity_poly.type
_entity_poly.pdbx_seq_one_letter_code
_entity_poly.pdbx_strand_id
1 'polypeptide(L)'
;MADEASRTAFMEIQGRMIEATGKLKQVQAQMRNKEGEKKRAFLTLEELRQMSDDTNTYKSIGRMFILEPKPVLVAEQEKKFTDSESAIASLQTSKEYLEKQMVEIENNLKELLQQDPGLARQIMSMSV
;
A
#
# COMPACT_ATOMS: atom_id res chain seq x y z
N MET A 1 -35.08 -8.43 20.50
CA MET A 1 -34.71 -7.01 20.28
C MET A 1 -33.21 -6.79 20.54
N ALA A 2 -32.64 -7.20 21.68
CA ALA A 2 -31.20 -7.13 21.92
C ALA A 2 -30.36 -7.97 20.92
N ASP A 3 -30.75 -9.23 20.69
CA ASP A 3 -30.06 -10.14 19.76
C ASP A 3 -30.00 -9.62 18.31
N GLU A 4 -31.02 -8.89 17.87
CA GLU A 4 -31.11 -8.34 16.51
C GLU A 4 -30.21 -7.11 16.34
N ALA A 5 -30.08 -6.29 17.39
CA ALA A 5 -29.14 -5.19 17.45
C ALA A 5 -27.68 -5.70 17.47
N SER A 6 -27.38 -6.71 18.31
CA SER A 6 -26.05 -7.35 18.37
C SER A 6 -25.65 -7.95 17.02
N ARG A 7 -26.58 -8.64 16.34
CA ARG A 7 -26.35 -9.22 15.02
C ARG A 7 -26.08 -8.17 13.94
N THR A 8 -26.82 -7.06 13.97
CA THR A 8 -26.63 -5.95 13.02
C THR A 8 -25.27 -5.28 13.25
N ALA A 9 -24.89 -5.01 14.50
CA ALA A 9 -23.59 -4.47 14.86
C ALA A 9 -22.43 -5.38 14.42
N PHE A 10 -22.59 -6.70 14.56
CA PHE A 10 -21.60 -7.67 14.10
C PHE A 10 -21.39 -7.61 12.58
N MET A 11 -22.48 -7.58 11.79
CA MET A 11 -22.39 -7.48 10.33
C MET A 11 -21.70 -6.18 9.89
N GLU A 12 -21.96 -5.08 10.60
CA GLU A 12 -21.30 -3.81 10.33
C GLU A 12 -19.80 -3.86 10.64
N ILE A 13 -19.40 -4.40 11.80
CA ILE A 13 -18.00 -4.57 12.19
C ILE A 13 -17.28 -5.48 11.19
N GLN A 14 -17.90 -6.57 10.76
CA GLN A 14 -17.36 -7.48 9.76
C GLN A 14 -17.18 -6.78 8.39
N GLY A 15 -18.16 -5.97 7.97
CA GLY A 15 -18.06 -5.17 6.75
C GLY A 15 -16.88 -4.20 6.79
N ARG A 16 -16.72 -3.46 7.90
CA ARG A 16 -15.58 -2.56 8.12
C ARG A 16 -14.25 -3.30 8.13
N MET A 17 -14.19 -4.50 8.72
CA MET A 17 -12.99 -5.34 8.75
C MET A 17 -12.58 -5.77 7.33
N ILE A 18 -13.54 -6.20 6.50
CA ILE A 18 -13.29 -6.60 5.11
C ILE A 18 -12.78 -5.40 4.30
N GLU A 19 -13.42 -4.24 4.44
CA GLU A 19 -13.02 -3.01 3.75
C GLU A 19 -11.62 -2.55 4.14
N ALA A 20 -11.33 -2.48 5.45
CA ALA A 20 -10.02 -2.07 5.96
C ALA A 20 -8.91 -3.03 5.50
N THR A 21 -9.17 -4.34 5.54
CA THR A 21 -8.23 -5.36 5.05
C THR A 21 -7.98 -5.22 3.55
N GLY A 22 -9.03 -4.94 2.76
CA GLY A 22 -8.92 -4.71 1.32
C GLY A 22 -8.04 -3.49 1.00
N LYS A 23 -8.29 -2.36 1.67
CA LYS A 23 -7.48 -1.13 1.54
C LYS A 23 -6.04 -1.37 1.96
N LEU A 24 -5.80 -2.08 3.05
CA LEU A 24 -4.45 -2.37 3.54
C LEU A 24 -3.65 -3.18 2.51
N LYS A 25 -4.26 -4.22 1.92
CA LYS A 25 -3.63 -5.01 0.84
C LYS A 25 -3.31 -4.15 -0.38
N GLN A 26 -4.21 -3.24 -0.76
CA GLN A 26 -3.98 -2.33 -1.87
C GLN A 26 -2.80 -1.39 -1.60
N VAL A 27 -2.74 -0.77 -0.42
CA VAL A 27 -1.63 0.12 -0.01
C VAL A 27 -0.31 -0.65 -0.01
N GLN A 28 -0.27 -1.86 0.54
CA GLN A 28 0.93 -2.71 0.54
C GLN A 28 1.40 -3.05 -0.88
N ALA A 29 0.47 -3.36 -1.80
CA ALA A 29 0.81 -3.63 -3.19
C ALA A 29 1.37 -2.37 -3.90
N GLN A 30 0.76 -1.20 -3.67
CA GLN A 30 1.25 0.07 -4.20
C GLN A 30 2.65 0.41 -3.69
N MET A 31 2.91 0.20 -2.39
CA MET A 31 4.23 0.40 -1.80
C MET A 31 5.28 -0.48 -2.47
N ARG A 32 5.02 -1.78 -2.60
CA ARG A 32 5.95 -2.73 -3.26
C ARG A 32 6.27 -2.31 -4.70
N ASN A 33 5.28 -1.81 -5.44
CA ASN A 33 5.49 -1.30 -6.79
C ASN A 33 6.40 -0.06 -6.79
N LYS A 34 6.17 0.89 -5.87
CA LYS A 34 6.99 2.09 -5.72
C LYS A 34 8.40 1.80 -5.25
N GLU A 35 8.59 0.81 -4.37
CA GLU A 35 9.92 0.32 -4.00
C GLU A 35 10.68 -0.23 -5.22
N GLY A 36 9.99 -0.97 -6.10
CA GLY A 36 10.55 -1.44 -7.36
C GLY A 36 10.95 -0.30 -8.29
N GLU A 37 10.12 0.73 -8.42
CA GLU A 37 10.42 1.95 -9.19
C GLU A 37 11.63 2.70 -8.62
N LYS A 38 11.65 2.93 -7.30
CA LYS A 38 12.77 3.54 -6.58
C LYS A 38 14.07 2.77 -6.80
N LYS A 39 14.05 1.44 -6.69
CA LYS A 39 15.25 0.61 -6.87
C LYS A 39 15.77 0.65 -8.30
N ARG A 40 14.89 0.55 -9.30
CA ARG A 40 15.28 0.71 -10.71
C ARG A 40 15.90 2.08 -10.93
N ALA A 41 15.28 3.12 -10.37
CA ALA A 41 15.76 4.48 -10.48
C ALA A 41 17.17 4.67 -9.93
N PHE A 42 17.38 4.17 -8.71
CA PHE A 42 18.66 4.22 -8.04
C PHE A 42 19.76 3.50 -8.84
N LEU A 43 19.51 2.27 -9.28
CA LEU A 43 20.49 1.50 -10.06
C LEU A 43 20.85 2.21 -11.37
N THR A 44 19.85 2.73 -12.10
CA THR A 44 20.13 3.50 -13.32
C THR A 44 20.93 4.77 -13.05
N LEU A 45 20.73 5.45 -11.92
CA LEU A 45 21.57 6.59 -11.53
C LEU A 45 23.01 6.20 -11.27
N GLU A 46 23.23 5.11 -10.53
CA GLU A 46 24.59 4.65 -10.22
C GLU A 46 25.35 4.32 -11.50
N GLU A 47 24.72 3.61 -12.44
CA GLU A 47 25.32 3.31 -13.74
C GLU A 47 25.62 4.59 -14.54
N LEU A 48 24.65 5.50 -14.67
CA LEU A 48 24.83 6.76 -15.40
C LEU A 48 25.97 7.59 -14.81
N ARG A 49 26.10 7.65 -13.47
CA ARG A 49 27.15 8.43 -12.79
C ARG A 49 28.56 7.88 -13.05
N GLN A 50 28.70 6.59 -13.30
CA GLN A 50 29.99 5.96 -13.61
C GLN A 50 30.45 6.18 -15.06
N MET A 51 29.53 6.54 -15.95
CA MET A 51 29.85 6.80 -17.37
C MET A 51 30.58 8.14 -17.54
N SER A 52 31.43 8.27 -18.56
CA SER A 52 32.03 9.57 -18.89
C SER A 52 30.99 10.55 -19.45
N ASP A 53 31.22 11.85 -19.31
CA ASP A 53 30.28 12.88 -19.77
C ASP A 53 30.13 12.92 -21.30
N ASP A 54 31.14 12.46 -22.03
CA ASP A 54 31.13 12.36 -23.50
C ASP A 54 30.35 11.14 -24.01
N THR A 55 29.79 10.31 -23.12
CA THR A 55 29.09 9.10 -23.56
C THR A 55 27.73 9.43 -24.15
N ASN A 56 27.47 8.96 -25.36
CA ASN A 56 26.15 9.03 -25.98
C ASN A 56 25.13 8.22 -25.15
N THR A 57 24.17 8.91 -24.55
CA THR A 57 23.09 8.29 -23.79
C THR A 57 21.77 8.38 -24.53
N TYR A 58 20.91 7.37 -24.36
CA TYR A 58 19.64 7.28 -25.08
C TYR A 58 18.48 7.04 -24.12
N LYS A 59 17.39 7.79 -24.31
CA LYS A 59 16.12 7.61 -23.61
C LYS A 59 15.20 6.70 -24.39
N SER A 60 14.59 5.72 -23.74
CA SER A 60 13.56 4.89 -24.35
C SER A 60 12.21 5.60 -24.40
N ILE A 61 11.55 5.56 -25.55
CA ILE A 61 10.17 5.99 -25.77
C ILE A 61 9.42 4.88 -26.52
N GLY A 62 8.68 4.07 -25.78
CA GLY A 62 8.02 2.87 -26.34
C GLY A 62 9.04 1.89 -26.90
N ARG A 63 9.07 1.74 -28.24
CA ARG A 63 10.04 0.89 -28.96
C ARG A 63 11.20 1.67 -29.58
N MET A 64 11.26 2.99 -29.39
CA MET A 64 12.28 3.86 -29.94
C MET A 64 13.26 4.31 -28.87
N PHE A 65 14.47 4.71 -29.30
CA PHE A 65 15.52 5.28 -28.45
C PHE A 65 15.96 6.61 -29.05
N ILE A 66 15.96 7.67 -28.24
CA ILE A 66 16.31 9.03 -28.65
C ILE A 66 17.59 9.44 -27.93
N LEU A 67 18.54 10.01 -28.67
CA LEU A 67 19.78 10.57 -28.10
C LEU A 67 19.41 11.72 -27.16
N GLU A 68 19.83 11.63 -25.91
CA GLU A 68 19.55 12.62 -24.88
C GLU A 68 20.84 12.87 -24.07
N PRO A 69 21.15 14.11 -23.66
CA PRO A 69 22.33 14.36 -22.85
C PRO A 69 22.26 13.65 -21.50
N LYS A 70 23.38 13.07 -21.07
CA LYS A 70 23.52 12.40 -19.76
C LYS A 70 22.97 13.22 -18.58
N PRO A 71 23.24 14.53 -18.44
CA PRO A 71 22.72 15.31 -17.33
C PRO A 71 21.18 15.35 -17.25
N VAL A 72 20.50 15.31 -18.40
CA VAL A 72 19.03 15.28 -18.46
C VAL A 72 18.53 13.94 -17.93
N LEU A 73 19.14 12.82 -18.34
CA LEU A 73 18.76 11.49 -17.85
C LEU A 73 19.02 11.33 -16.35
N VAL A 74 20.13 11.89 -15.85
CA VAL A 74 20.42 11.91 -14.41
C VAL A 74 19.35 12.69 -13.66
N ALA A 75 19.01 13.92 -14.09
CA ALA A 75 17.98 14.73 -13.44
C ALA A 75 16.59 14.05 -13.47
N GLU A 76 16.22 13.42 -14.58
CA GLU A 76 14.98 12.64 -14.67
C GLU A 76 14.98 11.47 -13.70
N GLN A 77 16.11 10.79 -13.57
CA GLN A 77 16.21 9.60 -12.75
C GLN A 77 16.26 9.94 -11.26
N GLU A 78 16.90 11.06 -10.88
CA GLU A 78 16.85 11.65 -9.53
C GLU A 78 15.42 12.04 -9.16
N LYS A 79 14.72 12.73 -10.06
CA LYS A 79 13.31 13.08 -9.85
C LYS A 79 12.43 11.84 -9.63
N LYS A 80 12.58 10.80 -10.47
CA LYS A 80 11.83 9.54 -10.29
C LYS A 80 12.14 8.86 -8.95
N PHE A 81 13.39 8.93 -8.51
CA PHE A 81 13.79 8.40 -7.21
C PHE A 81 13.11 9.16 -6.06
N THR A 82 13.20 10.50 -6.05
CA THR A 82 12.61 11.34 -5.00
C THR A 82 11.09 11.26 -4.97
N ASP A 83 10.44 11.25 -6.14
CA ASP A 83 8.99 11.11 -6.26
C ASP A 83 8.53 9.75 -5.71
N SER A 84 9.30 8.69 -5.98
CA SER A 84 9.02 7.35 -5.43
C SER A 84 9.22 7.30 -3.92
N GLU A 85 10.26 7.95 -3.37
CA GLU A 85 10.47 8.05 -1.93
C GLU A 85 9.33 8.80 -1.23
N SER A 86 8.92 9.94 -1.77
CA SER A 86 7.81 10.73 -1.21
C SER A 86 6.50 9.94 -1.25
N ALA A 87 6.24 9.20 -2.33
CA ALA A 87 5.07 8.34 -2.45
C ALA A 87 5.09 7.19 -1.43
N ILE A 88 6.25 6.53 -1.23
CA ILE A 88 6.40 5.48 -0.22
C ILE A 88 6.14 6.03 1.18
N ALA A 89 6.71 7.20 1.52
CA ALA A 89 6.48 7.84 2.82
C ALA A 89 4.99 8.15 3.07
N SER A 90 4.30 8.66 2.05
CA SER A 90 2.86 8.94 2.13
C SER A 90 2.03 7.67 2.31
N LEU A 91 2.37 6.60 1.57
CA LEU A 91 1.70 5.30 1.67
C LEU A 91 1.97 4.62 3.02
N GLN A 92 3.16 4.80 3.59
CA GLN A 92 3.52 4.31 4.93
C GLN A 92 2.58 4.91 5.99
N THR A 93 2.36 6.23 5.96
CA THR A 93 1.42 6.90 6.86
C THR A 93 0.00 6.37 6.70
N SER A 94 -0.43 6.14 5.45
CA SER A 94 -1.75 5.55 5.17
C SER A 94 -1.87 4.12 5.70
N LYS A 95 -0.81 3.31 5.56
CA LYS A 95 -0.74 1.96 6.10
C LYS A 95 -0.88 1.97 7.62
N GLU A 96 -0.10 2.79 8.32
CA GLU A 96 -0.14 2.89 9.79
C GLU A 96 -1.52 3.32 10.29
N TYR A 97 -2.18 4.23 9.57
CA TYR A 97 -3.55 4.64 9.88
C TYR A 97 -4.54 3.48 9.74
N LEU A 98 -4.45 2.71 8.66
CA LEU A 98 -5.31 1.54 8.44
C LEU A 98 -5.03 0.43 9.46
N GLU A 99 -3.78 0.22 9.86
CA GLU A 99 -3.41 -0.74 10.91
C GLU A 99 -4.03 -0.35 12.26
N LYS A 100 -4.00 0.94 12.61
CA LYS A 100 -4.70 1.43 13.82
C LYS A 100 -6.20 1.22 13.74
N GLN A 101 -6.84 1.51 12.59
CA GLN A 101 -8.26 1.21 12.39
C GLN A 101 -8.57 -0.28 12.53
N MET A 102 -7.71 -1.16 12.02
CA MET A 102 -7.91 -2.60 12.16
C MET A 102 -7.89 -3.05 13.62
N VAL A 103 -6.94 -2.54 14.41
CA VAL A 103 -6.88 -2.82 15.86
C VAL A 103 -8.14 -2.34 16.57
N GLU A 104 -8.67 -1.17 16.21
CA GLU A 104 -9.92 -0.65 16.76
C GLU A 104 -11.12 -1.54 16.40
N ILE A 105 -11.23 -1.95 15.13
CA ILE A 105 -12.29 -2.86 14.67
C ILE A 105 -12.22 -4.21 15.39
N GLU A 106 -11.01 -4.76 15.60
CA GLU A 106 -10.81 -5.99 16.35
C GLU A 106 -11.21 -5.86 17.83
N ASN A 107 -10.91 -4.73 18.46
CA ASN A 107 -11.32 -4.47 19.84
C ASN A 107 -12.84 -4.35 19.96
N ASN A 108 -13.48 -3.60 19.05
CA ASN A 108 -14.94 -3.49 19.00
C ASN A 108 -15.60 -4.87 18.81
N LEU A 109 -15.01 -5.74 17.97
CA LEU A 109 -15.47 -7.10 17.80
C LEU A 109 -15.35 -7.92 19.09
N LYS A 110 -14.22 -7.84 19.80
CA LYS A 110 -14.01 -8.55 21.07
C LYS A 110 -15.00 -8.09 22.13
N GLU A 111 -15.22 -6.79 22.26
CA GLU A 111 -16.17 -6.22 23.21
C GLU A 111 -17.60 -6.69 22.92
N LEU A 112 -18.02 -6.69 21.64
CA LEU A 112 -19.34 -7.18 21.25
C LEU A 112 -19.53 -8.67 21.62
N LEU A 113 -18.52 -9.51 21.39
CA LEU A 113 -18.57 -10.94 21.75
C LEU A 113 -18.54 -11.20 23.26
N GLN A 114 -17.92 -10.31 24.04
CA GLN A 114 -17.94 -10.37 25.50
C GLN A 114 -19.30 -9.96 26.07
N GLN A 115 -19.94 -8.95 25.48
CA GLN A 115 -21.28 -8.49 25.88
C GLN A 115 -22.36 -9.51 25.53
N ASP A 116 -22.21 -10.25 24.43
CA ASP A 116 -23.18 -11.25 23.98
C ASP A 116 -22.49 -12.60 23.61
N PRO A 117 -22.29 -13.49 24.61
CA PRO A 117 -21.73 -14.82 24.38
C PRO A 117 -22.63 -15.74 23.54
N GLY A 118 -23.94 -15.43 23.45
CA GLY A 118 -24.91 -16.18 22.65
C GLY A 118 -24.69 -15.96 21.15
N LEU A 119 -24.31 -14.73 20.78
CA LEU A 119 -23.94 -14.35 19.42
C LEU A 119 -22.77 -15.17 18.88
N ALA A 120 -21.73 -15.42 19.69
CA ALA A 120 -20.59 -16.23 19.31
C ALA A 120 -20.99 -17.67 18.92
N ARG A 121 -21.93 -18.27 19.68
CA ARG A 121 -22.45 -19.62 19.39
C ARG A 121 -23.29 -19.63 18.11
N GLN A 122 -24.12 -18.61 17.89
CA GLN A 122 -24.90 -18.48 16.66
C GLN A 122 -24.01 -18.32 15.43
N ILE A 123 -22.97 -17.47 15.48
CA ILE A 123 -22.02 -17.28 14.38
C ILE A 123 -21.32 -18.60 14.02
N MET A 124 -20.85 -19.34 15.03
CA MET A 124 -20.20 -20.65 14.79
C MET A 124 -21.17 -21.68 14.18
N SER A 125 -22.46 -21.64 14.55
CA SER A 125 -23.47 -22.53 13.97
C SER A 125 -23.90 -22.15 12.55
N MET A 126 -23.75 -20.89 12.15
CA MET A 126 -24.07 -20.39 10.81
C MET A 126 -22.95 -20.60 9.79
N SER A 127 -21.74 -20.96 10.23
CA SER A 127 -20.55 -21.14 9.39
C SER A 127 -20.39 -22.57 8.85
N VAL A 128 -21.45 -23.41 8.94
CA VAL A 128 -21.52 -24.77 8.39
C VAL A 128 -22.31 -24.79 7.10
#